data_AF-A0A7J2YSJ8-F1
#
_entry.id   AF-A0A7J2YSJ8-F1
#
_cell.length_a   1.000
_cell.length_b   1.000
_cell.length_c   1.000
_cell.angle_alpha   90.00
_cell.angle_beta   90.00
_cell.angle_gamma   90.00
#
_symmetry.space_group_name_H-M   'P 1'
#
loop_
_entity.id
_entity.type
_entity.pdbx_description
1 polymer ?
#
loop_
_entity_poly.entity_id
_entity_poly.type
_entity_poly.pdbx_seq_one_letter_code
_entity_poly.pdbx_strand_id
1 'polypeptide(L)'
;MFRVRVNKIESTRDLDGNLGKRIELLEEREVNPYILRPQSDEAKMAQDIMQALQTQMPFLPQRQQMTTPKIILFLTEQEYDSLGITFDVNQVYEVVLENQAIRFRKV
;
A
#
# COMPACT_ATOMS: atom_id res chain seq x y z
N MET A 1 -10.16 11.42 -0.34
CA MET A 1 -8.76 11.51 -0.81
C MET A 1 -7.90 10.60 0.05
N PHE A 2 -6.97 9.87 -0.54
CA PHE A 2 -5.98 9.07 0.19
C PHE A 2 -4.62 9.14 -0.52
N ARG A 3 -3.54 8.74 0.16
CA ARG A 3 -2.20 8.68 -0.43
C ARG A 3 -1.83 7.25 -0.77
N VAL A 4 -1.09 7.09 -1.86
CA VAL A 4 -0.50 5.82 -2.26
C VAL A 4 0.97 6.01 -2.61
N ARG A 5 1.78 5.00 -2.34
CA ARG A 5 3.18 4.95 -2.78
C ARG A 5 3.35 3.88 -3.86
N VAL A 6 4.09 4.21 -4.91
CA VAL A 6 4.48 3.24 -5.93
C VAL A 6 5.45 2.24 -5.31
N ASN A 7 5.06 0.97 -5.26
CA ASN A 7 5.90 -0.10 -4.73
C ASN A 7 6.73 -0.78 -5.81
N LYS A 8 6.07 -1.09 -6.93
CA LYS A 8 6.66 -1.90 -7.98
C LYS A 8 6.07 -1.53 -9.33
N ILE A 9 6.92 -1.53 -10.35
CA ILE A 9 6.55 -1.43 -11.76
C ILE A 9 7.22 -2.62 -12.45
N GLU A 10 6.42 -3.48 -13.07
CA GLU A 10 6.91 -4.66 -13.79
C GLU A 10 6.38 -4.68 -15.22
N SER A 11 7.12 -5.27 -16.14
CA SER A 11 6.58 -5.60 -17.46
C SER A 11 5.63 -6.78 -17.36
N THR A 12 4.54 -6.73 -18.13
CA THR A 12 3.55 -7.81 -18.23
C THR A 12 3.10 -7.97 -19.68
N ARG A 13 2.33 -9.03 -19.95
CA ARG A 13 1.65 -9.23 -21.23
C ARG A 13 0.16 -9.42 -20.98
N ASP A 14 -0.65 -8.82 -21.84
CA ASP A 14 -2.09 -9.06 -21.84
C ASP A 14 -2.43 -10.42 -22.49
N LEU A 15 -3.73 -10.73 -22.57
CA LEU A 15 -4.22 -11.97 -23.17
C LEU A 15 -3.93 -12.07 -24.67
N ASP A 16 -3.74 -10.93 -25.35
CA ASP A 16 -3.42 -10.83 -26.76
C ASP A 16 -1.90 -10.85 -27.02
N GLY A 17 -1.08 -10.85 -25.97
CA GLY A 17 0.37 -10.92 -26.01
C GLY A 17 1.09 -9.56 -26.11
N ASN A 18 0.34 -8.45 -26.09
CA ASN A 18 0.91 -7.10 -26.14
C ASN A 18 1.70 -6.80 -24.88
N LEU A 19 2.75 -6.00 -25.02
CA LEU A 19 3.53 -5.55 -23.86
C LEU A 19 2.74 -4.50 -23.06
N GLY A 20 2.92 -4.56 -21.74
CA GLY A 20 2.35 -3.59 -20.82
C GLY A 20 3.11 -3.51 -19.51
N LYS A 21 2.54 -2.77 -18.57
CA LYS A 21 3.07 -2.53 -17.24
C LYS A 21 2.07 -2.94 -16.16
N ARG A 22 2.57 -3.61 -15.13
CA ARG A 22 1.89 -3.81 -13.84
C ARG A 22 2.44 -2.80 -12.85
N ILE A 23 1.60 -1.88 -12.38
CA ILE A 23 1.95 -0.88 -11.38
C ILE A 23 1.24 -1.22 -10.08
N GLU A 24 1.99 -1.43 -9.01
CA GLU A 24 1.46 -1.69 -7.67
C GLU A 24 1.58 -0.45 -6.78
N LEU A 25 0.44 0.03 -6.30
CA LEU A 25 0.30 1.20 -5.46
C LEU A 25 -0.18 0.78 -4.06
N LEU A 26 0.66 1.00 -3.06
CA LEU A 26 0.37 0.66 -1.66
C LEU A 26 -0.27 1.83 -0.95
N GLU A 27 -1.15 1.55 0.00
CA GLU A 27 -1.70 2.57 0.90
C GLU A 27 -0.59 3.21 1.74
N GLU A 28 -0.49 4.53 1.65
CA GLU A 28 0.41 5.32 2.48
C GLU A 28 -0.40 5.93 3.62
N ARG A 29 -0.36 5.27 4.79
CA ARG A 29 -1.03 5.75 6.01
C ARG A 29 -0.05 5.73 7.18
N GLU A 30 -0.06 6.79 7.97
CA GLU A 30 0.54 6.78 9.30
C GLU A 30 -0.34 5.90 10.20
N VAL A 31 0.04 4.63 10.36
CA VAL A 31 -0.65 3.74 11.29
C VAL A 31 -0.32 4.24 12.69
N ASN A 32 -1.29 4.87 13.36
CA ASN A 32 -1.16 5.19 14.76
C ASN A 32 -1.09 3.87 15.56
N PRO A 33 0.04 3.54 16.22
CA PRO A 33 0.22 2.26 16.92
C PRO A 33 -0.78 2.05 18.08
N TYR A 34 -1.50 3.09 18.50
CA TYR A 34 -2.41 3.04 19.65
C TYR A 34 -3.84 2.52 19.35
N ILE A 35 -4.18 2.16 18.09
CA ILE A 35 -5.55 1.76 17.71
C ILE A 35 -5.82 0.23 17.86
N LEU A 36 -4.82 -0.58 18.16
CA LEU A 36 -5.01 -1.99 18.52
C LEU A 36 -5.51 -2.13 19.97
N ARG A 37 -6.63 -1.47 20.33
CA ARG A 37 -7.29 -1.74 21.62
C ARG A 37 -8.02 -3.09 21.50
N PRO A 38 -7.66 -4.10 22.31
CA PRO A 38 -8.36 -5.37 22.31
C PRO A 38 -9.79 -5.14 22.80
N GLN A 39 -10.78 -5.55 22.00
CA GLN A 39 -12.19 -5.39 22.36
C GLN A 39 -12.66 -6.41 23.42
N SER A 40 -11.82 -7.38 23.80
CA SER A 40 -12.11 -8.39 24.81
C SER A 40 -11.00 -8.51 25.87
N ASP A 41 -11.37 -8.94 27.07
CA ASP A 41 -10.44 -9.16 28.19
C ASP A 41 -9.42 -10.27 27.89
N GLU A 42 -9.81 -11.28 27.11
CA GLU A 42 -8.92 -12.36 26.65
C GLU A 42 -7.86 -11.84 25.69
N ALA A 43 -8.25 -10.95 24.76
CA ALA A 43 -7.32 -10.30 23.85
C ALA A 43 -6.38 -9.33 24.57
N LYS A 44 -6.83 -8.72 25.68
CA LYS A 44 -6.00 -7.89 26.55
C LYS A 44 -4.94 -8.71 27.28
N MET A 45 -5.32 -9.85 27.86
CA MET A 45 -4.36 -10.77 28.48
C MET A 45 -3.33 -11.29 27.46
N ALA A 46 -3.76 -11.64 26.25
CA ALA A 46 -2.84 -12.07 25.19
C ALA A 46 -1.87 -10.95 24.76
N GLN A 47 -2.35 -9.70 24.66
CA GLN A 47 -1.49 -8.55 24.37
C GLN A 47 -0.49 -8.27 25.49
N ASP A 48 -0.90 -8.35 26.75
CA ASP A 48 -0.03 -8.14 27.91
C ASP A 48 1.08 -9.20 27.98
N ILE A 49 0.75 -10.47 27.67
CA ILE A 49 1.72 -11.57 27.57
C ILE A 49 2.71 -11.31 26.42
N MET A 50 2.23 -10.87 25.25
CA MET A 50 3.11 -10.53 24.13
C MET A 50 4.03 -9.35 24.44
N GLN A 51 3.55 -8.29 25.10
CA GLN A 51 4.38 -7.15 25.52
C GLN A 51 5.44 -7.56 26.55
N ALA A 52 5.08 -8.43 27.51
CA ALA A 52 6.03 -8.95 28.49
C ALA A 52 7.13 -9.80 27.84
N LEU A 53 6.80 -10.61 26.84
CA LEU A 53 7.76 -11.39 26.06
C LEU A 53 8.69 -10.49 25.20
N GLN A 54 8.17 -9.41 24.62
CA GLN A 54 8.99 -8.44 23.89
C GLN A 54 10.02 -7.73 24.78
N THR A 55 9.66 -7.46 26.04
CA THR A 55 10.58 -6.85 27.02
C THR A 55 11.80 -7.74 27.28
N GLN A 56 11.68 -9.06 27.10
CA GLN A 56 12.77 -10.01 27.26
C GLN A 56 13.61 -10.22 25.98
N MET A 57 13.11 -9.83 24.81
CA MET A 57 13.83 -9.93 23.52
C MET A 57 13.77 -8.62 22.71
N PRO A 58 14.61 -7.61 23.03
CA PRO A 58 14.58 -6.29 22.40
C PRO A 58 15.04 -6.23 20.94
N PHE A 59 15.48 -7.35 20.35
CA PHE A 59 16.09 -7.38 19.01
C PHE A 59 15.11 -7.69 17.86
N LEU A 60 13.82 -7.89 18.14
CA LEU A 60 12.80 -8.09 17.11
C LEU A 60 12.10 -6.76 16.79
N PRO A 61 12.42 -6.09 15.66
CA PRO A 61 11.66 -4.93 15.24
C PRO A 61 10.26 -5.39 14.80
N GLN A 62 9.27 -5.17 15.65
CA GLN A 62 7.85 -5.29 15.31
C GLN A 62 7.40 -4.10 14.45
N ARG A 63 8.09 -3.85 13.34
CA ARG A 63 7.60 -2.95 12.29
C ARG A 63 7.15 -3.80 11.11
N GLN A 64 6.09 -4.57 11.32
CA GLN A 64 5.21 -4.90 10.21
C GLN A 64 4.53 -3.58 9.83
N GLN A 65 5.20 -2.75 9.04
CA GLN A 65 4.51 -1.76 8.24
C GLN A 65 3.58 -2.60 7.35
N MET A 66 2.30 -2.71 7.75
CA MET A 66 1.28 -3.35 6.93
C MET A 66 1.13 -2.50 5.68
N THR A 67 1.93 -2.79 4.66
CA THR A 67 1.79 -2.22 3.34
C THR A 67 0.69 -2.97 2.64
N THR A 68 -0.50 -2.37 2.59
CA THR A 68 -1.67 -2.96 1.94
C THR A 68 -1.76 -2.43 0.51
N PRO A 69 -1.80 -3.31 -0.52
CA PRO A 69 -2.09 -2.89 -1.89
C PRO A 69 -3.44 -2.16 -1.94
N LYS A 70 -3.43 -0.93 -2.45
CA LYS A 70 -4.63 -0.09 -2.58
C LYS A 70 -5.15 -0.10 -4.02
N ILE A 71 -4.25 -0.04 -4.99
CA ILE A 71 -4.56 -0.03 -6.42
C ILE A 71 -3.48 -0.86 -7.15
N ILE A 72 -3.90 -1.72 -8.06
CA ILE A 72 -2.99 -2.41 -8.99
C ILE A 72 -3.51 -2.13 -10.40
N LEU A 73 -2.66 -1.54 -11.24
CA LEU A 73 -2.98 -1.24 -12.62
C LEU A 73 -2.24 -2.23 -13.52
N PHE A 74 -2.96 -2.78 -14.49
CA PHE A 74 -2.39 -3.53 -15.61
C PHE A 74 -2.76 -2.73 -16.85
N LEU A 75 -1.77 -2.11 -17.48
CA LEU A 75 -1.96 -1.21 -18.60
C LEU A 75 -1.08 -1.69 -19.74
N THR A 76 -1.62 -1.72 -20.96
CA THR A 76 -0.80 -1.74 -22.17
C THR A 76 0.11 -0.51 -22.22
N GLU A 77 1.17 -0.53 -23.03
CA GLU A 77 2.02 0.65 -23.21
C GLU A 77 1.21 1.88 -23.68
N GLN A 78 0.23 1.68 -24.59
CA GLN A 78 -0.63 2.75 -25.08
C GLN A 78 -1.53 3.35 -23.99
N GLU A 79 -2.13 2.51 -23.14
CA GLU A 79 -2.96 2.98 -22.01
C GLU A 79 -2.12 3.71 -20.97
N TYR A 80 -0.89 3.25 -20.72
CA TYR A 80 0.05 3.91 -19.82
C TYR A 80 0.41 5.31 -20.32
N ASP A 81 0.71 5.44 -21.61
CA ASP A 81 0.98 6.74 -22.24
C ASP A 81 -0.25 7.65 -22.20
N SER A 82 -1.44 7.09 -22.48
CA SER A 82 -2.72 7.83 -22.46
C SER A 82 -3.13 8.29 -21.06
N LEU A 83 -2.73 7.55 -20.02
CA LEU A 83 -2.93 7.93 -18.63
C LEU A 83 -2.13 9.21 -18.27
N GLY A 84 -1.05 9.49 -19.00
CA GLY A 84 -0.30 10.75 -18.89
C GLY A 84 0.42 10.94 -17.55
N ILE A 85 0.71 9.84 -16.84
CA ILE A 85 1.41 9.84 -15.56
C ILE A 85 2.67 8.99 -15.68
N THR A 86 3.81 9.55 -15.28
CA THR A 86 5.07 8.79 -15.15
C THR A 86 5.19 8.28 -13.72
N PHE A 87 4.83 7.02 -13.49
CA PHE A 87 5.05 6.39 -12.18
C PHE A 87 6.53 6.08 -11.97
N ASP A 88 7.03 6.42 -10.78
CA ASP A 88 8.39 6.12 -10.32
C ASP A 88 8.31 5.40 -8.97
N VAL A 89 9.16 4.39 -8.76
CA VAL A 89 9.19 3.61 -7.51
C VAL A 89 9.47 4.52 -6.31
N ASN A 90 8.80 4.28 -5.20
CA ASN A 90 8.79 5.09 -3.98
C ASN A 90 8.15 6.47 -4.11
N GLN A 91 7.69 6.88 -5.29
CA GLN A 91 6.97 8.13 -5.42
C GLN A 91 5.58 8.02 -4.79
N VAL A 92 5.17 9.09 -4.09
CA VAL A 92 3.87 9.20 -3.44
C VAL A 92 2.93 10.02 -4.30
N TYR A 93 1.70 9.55 -4.39
CA TYR A 93 0.61 10.20 -5.09
C TYR A 93 -0.58 10.37 -4.17
N GLU A 94 -1.23 11.50 -4.31
CA GLU A 94 -2.54 11.76 -3.75
C GLU A 94 -3.61 11.33 -4.76
N VAL A 95 -4.57 10.52 -4.30
CA VAL A 95 -5.64 9.96 -5.14
C VAL A 95 -6.99 10.51 -4.73
N VAL A 96 -7.74 10.97 -5.72
CA VAL A 96 -9.13 11.43 -5.59
C VAL A 96 -10.02 10.52 -6.42
N LEU A 97 -11.04 9.94 -5.78
CA LEU A 97 -12.12 9.19 -6.42
C LEU A 97 -13.36 10.07 -6.42
N GLU A 98 -13.76 10.56 -7.59
CA GLU A 98 -14.90 11.47 -7.70
C GLU A 98 -15.49 11.39 -9.11
N ASN A 99 -16.82 11.44 -9.23
CA ASN A 99 -17.51 11.47 -10.53
C ASN A 99 -17.09 10.34 -11.48
N GLN A 100 -16.95 9.12 -10.94
CA GLN A 100 -16.50 7.92 -11.67
C GLN A 100 -15.07 8.02 -12.24
N ALA A 101 -14.27 8.98 -11.76
CA ALA A 101 -12.87 9.15 -12.17
C ALA A 101 -11.92 8.87 -11.01
N ILE A 102 -10.74 8.34 -11.34
CA ILE A 102 -9.59 8.19 -10.44
C ILE A 102 -8.55 9.21 -10.89
N ARG A 103 -8.25 10.19 -10.05
CA ARG A 103 -7.27 11.26 -10.35
C ARG A 103 -6.07 11.15 -9.43
N PHE A 104 -4.88 11.15 -10.01
CA PHE A 104 -3.61 11.14 -9.27
C PHE A 104 -2.97 12.52 -9.32
N ARG A 105 -2.44 12.98 -8.19
CA ARG A 105 -1.62 14.20 -8.08
C ARG A 105 -0.30 13.86 -7.41
N LYS A 106 0.81 14.26 -8.02
CA LYS A 106 2.14 14.11 -7.41
C LYS A 106 2.22 14.99 -6.17
N VAL A 107 2.73 14.43 -5.07
CA VAL A 107 3.03 15.15 -3.82
C VAL A 107 4.49 15.55 -3.81
#